data_AF-A0A2E4SXU5-F1
#
_entry.id   AF-A0A2E4SXU5-F1
#
_cell.length_a   1.000
_cell.length_b   1.000
_cell.length_c   1.000
_cell.angle_alpha   90.00
_cell.angle_beta   90.00
_cell.angle_gamma   90.00
#
_symmetry.space_group_name_H-M   'P 1'
#
loop_
_entity.id
_entity.type
_entity.pdbx_description
1 polymer ?
#
loop_
_entity_poly.entity_id
_entity_poly.type
_entity_poly.pdbx_seq_one_letter_code
_entity_poly.pdbx_strand_id
1 'polypeptide(L)' 'MYAFGQRADTTVFDEPIYAHYLRVTGREHPGRSEVLASQDPDGEAVVREVIMGDHPTPV' A
#
# COMPACT_ATOMS: atom_id res chain seq x y z
N MET A 1 8.02 -2.77 -8.61
CA MET A 1 9.32 -3.34 -8.16
C MET A 1 9.61 -4.70 -8.79
N TYR A 2 10.10 -4.75 -10.04
CA TYR A 2 10.21 -6.03 -10.77
C TYR A 2 11.30 -6.96 -10.24
N ALA A 3 12.49 -6.46 -9.90
CA ALA A 3 13.59 -7.32 -9.42
C ALA A 3 13.26 -8.06 -8.10
N PHE A 4 12.57 -7.39 -7.17
CA PHE A 4 12.17 -7.99 -5.90
C PHE A 4 10.91 -8.87 -6.05
N GLY A 5 9.94 -8.47 -6.88
CA GLY A 5 8.73 -9.27 -7.11
C GLY A 5 8.96 -10.59 -7.86
N GLN A 6 10.13 -10.79 -8.48
CA GLN A 6 10.51 -12.07 -9.09
C GLN A 6 11.14 -13.05 -8.09
N ARG A 7 11.40 -12.62 -6.84
CA ARG A 7 11.95 -13.50 -5.81
C ARG A 7 10.81 -14.14 -5.02
N ALA A 8 10.88 -15.45 -4.83
CA ALA A 8 9.88 -16.20 -4.07
C ALA A 8 9.94 -15.95 -2.56
N ASP A 9 11.01 -15.33 -2.06
CA ASP A 9 11.27 -15.10 -0.63
C ASP A 9 10.86 -13.71 -0.15
N THR A 10 10.30 -12.86 -1.01
CA THR A 10 10.02 -11.45 -0.72
C THR A 10 8.57 -11.12 -1.06
N THR A 11 7.85 -10.45 -0.17
CA THR A 11 6.55 -9.85 -0.50
C THR A 11 6.73 -8.37 -0.85
N VAL A 12 6.04 -7.92 -1.91
CA VAL A 12 6.14 -6.55 -2.39
C VAL A 12 4.74 -5.94 -2.39
N PHE A 13 4.63 -4.77 -1.77
CA PHE A 13 3.44 -3.93 -1.84
C PHE A 13 3.75 -2.71 -2.70
N ASP A 14 2.81 -2.34 -3.57
CA ASP A 14 2.93 -1.15 -4.39
C ASP A 14 2.06 -0.04 -3.80
N GLU A 15 2.71 1.06 -3.41
CA GLU A 15 2.09 2.27 -2.86
C GLU A 15 1.02 2.05 -1.77
N PRO A 16 1.29 1.28 -0.69
CA PRO A 16 0.25 0.89 0.29
C PRO A 16 -0.40 2.06 1.03
N ILE A 17 0.26 3.22 1.13
CA ILE A 17 -0.21 4.42 1.85
C ILE A 17 -0.87 5.45 0.90
N TYR A 18 -1.05 5.12 -0.39
CA TYR A 18 -1.46 6.14 -1.37
C TYR A 18 -2.88 6.65 -1.17
N ALA A 19 -3.85 5.79 -0.82
CA ALA A 19 -5.18 6.25 -0.41
C ALA A 19 -5.14 7.17 0.80
N HIS A 20 -4.31 6.87 1.81
CA HIS A 20 -4.12 7.75 2.96
C HIS A 20 -3.57 9.12 2.54
N TYR A 21 -2.52 9.13 1.71
CA TYR A 21 -1.94 10.35 1.15
C TYR A 21 -2.99 11.19 0.41
N LEU A 22 -3.76 10.58 -0.49
CA LEU A 22 -4.80 11.28 -1.25
C LEU A 22 -5.88 11.82 -0.31
N ARG A 23 -6.33 11.03 0.68
CA ARG A 23 -7.33 11.47 1.66
C ARG A 23 -6.85 12.71 2.43
N VAL A 24 -5.64 12.65 2.99
CA VAL A 24 -5.11 13.71 3.86
C VAL A 24 -4.77 14.98 3.09
N THR A 25 -4.15 14.85 1.92
CA THR A 25 -3.72 16.01 1.14
C THR A 25 -4.83 16.65 0.31
N GLY A 26 -5.92 15.91 0.03
CA GLY A 26 -6.98 16.39 -0.85
C GLY A 26 -6.54 16.55 -2.31
N ARG A 27 -5.35 16.08 -2.70
CA ARG A 27 -4.78 16.30 -4.03
C ARG A 27 -5.67 15.73 -5.14
N GLU A 28 -5.89 16.52 -6.20
CA GLU A 28 -6.53 16.03 -7.40
C GLU A 28 -5.59 15.09 -8.16
N HIS A 29 -6.10 13.89 -8.45
CA HIS A 29 -5.37 12.82 -9.11
C HIS A 29 -6.34 12.05 -10.02
N PRO A 30 -5.95 11.74 -11.27
CA PRO A 30 -6.71 10.80 -12.09
C PRO A 30 -6.92 9.48 -11.35
N GLY A 31 -8.16 8.98 -11.30
CA GLY A 31 -8.48 7.77 -10.55
C GLY A 31 -8.45 7.92 -9.02
N ARG A 32 -8.44 9.14 -8.46
CA ARG A 32 -8.49 9.38 -7.01
C ARG A 32 -9.58 8.58 -6.31
N SER A 33 -10.81 8.61 -6.84
CA SER A 33 -11.94 7.89 -6.26
C SER A 33 -11.76 6.38 -6.34
N GLU A 34 -11.11 5.88 -7.39
CA GLU A 34 -10.82 4.45 -7.58
C GLU A 34 -9.76 3.98 -6.58
N VAL A 35 -8.72 4.80 -6.35
CA VAL A 35 -7.69 4.52 -5.34
C VAL A 35 -8.30 4.52 -3.93
N LEU A 36 -9.10 5.55 -3.59
CA LEU A 36 -9.75 5.64 -2.28
C LEU A 36 -10.78 4.52 -2.03
N ALA A 37 -11.34 3.94 -3.09
CA ALA A 37 -12.26 2.81 -2.99
C ALA A 37 -11.55 1.46 -2.92
N SER A 38 -10.34 1.34 -3.47
CA SER A 38 -9.59 0.09 -3.57
C SER A 38 -8.56 -0.13 -2.45
N GLN A 39 -8.12 0.95 -1.80
CA GLN A 39 -7.13 0.90 -0.72
C GLN A 39 -7.68 1.52 0.58
N ASP A 40 -7.15 1.08 1.72
CA ASP A 40 -7.50 1.63 3.03
C ASP A 40 -6.92 3.05 3.20
N PRO A 41 -7.74 4.08 3.43
CA PRO A 41 -7.26 5.45 3.63
C PRO A 41 -6.79 5.73 5.08
N ASP A 42 -6.94 4.79 6.01
CA ASP A 42 -6.36 4.85 7.34
C ASP A 42 -4.88 4.38 7.31
N GLY A 43 -3.98 5.36 7.39
CA GLY A 43 -2.55 5.10 7.28
C GLY A 43 -1.99 4.31 8.46
N GLU A 44 -2.56 4.48 9.66
CA GLU A 44 -2.12 3.76 10.85
C GLU A 44 -2.52 2.28 10.77
N ALA A 45 -3.71 2.01 10.23
CA ALA A 45 -4.15 0.64 9.96
C ALA A 45 -3.25 -0.03 8.90
N VAL A 46 -2.96 0.67 7.79
CA VAL A 46 -2.04 0.15 6.77
C VAL A 46 -0.65 -0.14 7.34
N VAL A 47 -0.10 0.76 8.16
CA VAL A 47 1.22 0.53 8.77
C VAL A 47 1.20 -0.70 9.66
N ARG A 48 0.19 -0.84 10.53
CA ARG A 48 0.10 -1.94 11.48
C ARG A 48 -0.16 -3.29 10.82
N GLU A 49 -1.11 -3.34 9.88
CA GLU A 49 -1.62 -4.61 9.34
C GLU A 49 -0.92 -5.03 8.03
N VAL A 50 -0.38 -4.08 7.26
CA VAL A 50 0.23 -4.36 5.95
C VAL A 50 1.74 -4.22 5.98
N ILE A 51 2.29 -3.16 6.57
CA ILE A 51 3.75 -2.91 6.53
C ILE A 51 4.47 -3.65 7.66
N MET A 52 3.91 -3.63 8.86
CA MET A 52 4.43 -4.31 10.05
C MET A 52 3.66 -5.60 10.37
N GLY A 53 2.73 -5.98 9.49
CA GLY A 53 1.93 -7.19 9.65
C GLY A 53 2.73 -8.45 9.38
N ASP A 54 2.12 -9.60 9.68
CA ASP A 54 2.74 -10.89 9.44
C ASP A 54 2.82 -11.19 7.93
N HIS A 55 4.00 -11.64 7.49
CA HIS A 55 4.24 -12.07 6.13
C HIS A 55 4.84 -13.48 6.12
N PRO A 56 4.35 -14.37 5.23
CA PRO A 56 4.86 -15.74 5.15
C PRO A 56 6.23 -15.80 4.45
N THR A 57 6.60 -14.73 3.77
CA THR A 57 7.91 -14.58 3.12
C THR A 57 8.97 -14.25 4.18
N PRO A 58 10.13 -14.92 4.13
CA PRO A 58 11.14 -14.79 5.17
C PRO A 58 11.95 -13.48 5.13
N VAL A 59 11.70 -12.60 4.14
CA VAL A 59 12.37 -11.31 3.93
C VAL A 59 11.36 -10.18 3.82
#